data_AF-A0A7Z0SSK6-F1
#
_entry.id   AF-A0A7Z0SSK6-F1
#
_cell.length_a   1.000
_cell.length_b   1.000
_cell.length_c   1.000
_cell.angle_alpha   90.00
_cell.angle_beta   90.00
_cell.angle_gamma   90.00
#
_symmetry.space_group_name_H-M   'P 1'
#
loop_
_entity.id
_entity.type
_entity.pdbx_description
1 polymer ?
#
loop_
_entity_poly.entity_id
_entity_poly.type
_entity_poly.pdbx_seq_one_letter_code
_entity_poly.pdbx_strand_id
1 'polypeptide(L)'
;MSDAAMLRIIRRLARDSCNVFVTSHAKKRMKQRRITLMQVLSCLRKGVITEPVHQDINGDWKCTMLYRWAGDEVSVATALRRGNEGEWIAVVTVF
;
A
#
# COMPACT_ATOMS: atom_id res chain seq x y z
N MET A 1 -1.32 -10.77 -12.49
CA MET A 1 -1.71 -11.14 -11.10
C MET A 1 -3.16 -10.75 -10.91
N SER A 2 -3.96 -11.52 -10.15
CA SER A 2 -5.34 -11.15 -9.81
C SER A 2 -5.39 -10.29 -8.54
N ASP A 3 -6.49 -9.56 -8.35
CA ASP A 3 -6.76 -8.75 -7.15
C ASP A 3 -6.66 -9.58 -5.86
N ALA A 4 -7.25 -10.78 -5.85
CA ALA A 4 -7.20 -11.68 -4.70
C ALA A 4 -5.75 -12.12 -4.38
N ALA A 5 -4.93 -12.38 -5.41
CA ALA A 5 -3.54 -12.76 -5.23
C ALA A 5 -2.71 -11.59 -4.68
N MET A 6 -2.87 -10.37 -5.23
CA MET A 6 -2.20 -9.16 -4.74
C MET A 6 -2.57 -8.87 -3.29
N LEU A 7 -3.87 -8.89 -2.97
CA LEU A 7 -4.36 -8.61 -1.62
C LEU A 7 -3.76 -9.56 -0.58
N ARG A 8 -3.65 -10.85 -0.92
CA ARG A 8 -3.01 -11.86 -0.06
C ARG A 8 -1.53 -11.54 0.19
N ILE A 9 -0.79 -11.13 -0.85
CA ILE A 9 0.62 -10.77 -0.74
C ILE A 9 0.80 -9.51 0.12
N ILE A 10 0.05 -8.45 -0.18
CA ILE A 10 0.11 -7.19 0.60
C ILE A 10 -0.16 -7.46 2.08
N ARG A 11 -1.24 -8.19 2.40
CA ARG A 11 -1.60 -8.50 3.78
C ARG A 11 -0.54 -9.32 4.49
N ARG A 12 0.12 -10.25 3.79
CA ARG A 12 1.23 -11.03 4.34
C ARG A 12 2.42 -10.13 4.66
N LEU A 13 2.87 -9.34 3.70
CA LEU A 13 4.05 -8.48 3.83
C LEU A 13 3.83 -7.40 4.90
N ALA A 14 2.66 -6.75 4.91
CA ALA A 14 2.33 -5.68 5.83
C ALA A 14 2.23 -6.11 7.30
N ARG A 15 2.26 -7.42 7.63
CA ARG A 15 2.36 -7.90 9.02
C ARG A 15 3.64 -7.40 9.68
N ASP A 16 4.73 -7.38 8.93
CA ASP A 16 5.99 -6.78 9.33
C ASP A 16 6.13 -5.40 8.68
N SER A 17 6.22 -4.35 9.50
CA SER A 17 6.37 -2.98 9.02
C SER A 17 7.67 -2.74 8.26
N CYS A 18 8.69 -3.59 8.45
CA CYS A 18 9.96 -3.51 7.71
C CYS A 18 9.79 -3.76 6.21
N ASN A 19 8.71 -4.45 5.80
CA ASN A 19 8.39 -4.68 4.39
C ASN A 19 7.66 -3.49 3.73
N VAL A 20 7.35 -2.42 4.48
CA VAL A 20 6.53 -1.30 4.01
C VAL A 20 7.37 -0.03 3.91
N PHE A 21 7.70 0.34 2.68
CA PHE A 21 8.53 1.50 2.39
C PHE A 21 7.67 2.67 1.91
N VAL A 22 7.60 3.73 2.71
CA VAL A 22 6.87 4.95 2.34
C VAL A 22 7.78 5.89 1.56
N THR A 23 7.41 6.17 0.30
CA THR A 23 8.16 7.10 -0.55
C THR A 23 8.14 8.52 0.00
N SER A 24 9.11 9.36 -0.38
CA SER A 24 9.13 10.78 0.00
C SER A 24 7.86 11.52 -0.44
N HIS A 25 7.31 11.16 -1.61
CA HIS A 25 6.03 11.68 -2.09
C HIS A 25 4.89 11.31 -1.13
N ALA A 26 4.71 10.02 -0.81
CA ALA A 26 3.70 9.56 0.15
C ALA A 26 3.86 10.20 1.52
N LYS A 27 5.08 10.33 2.06
CA LYS A 27 5.33 11.01 3.35
C LYS A 27 4.83 12.46 3.35
N LYS A 28 5.03 13.19 2.25
CA LYS A 28 4.50 14.56 2.09
C LYS A 28 2.98 14.58 2.12
N ARG A 29 2.33 13.63 1.42
CA ARG A 29 0.86 13.51 1.40
C ARG A 29 0.29 13.13 2.76
N MET A 30 0.92 12.18 3.45
CA MET A 30 0.58 11.80 4.82
C MET A 30 0.59 13.01 5.75
N LYS A 31 1.64 13.85 5.71
CA LYS A 31 1.73 15.08 6.50
C LYS A 31 0.60 16.06 6.18
N GLN A 32 0.30 16.27 4.90
CA GLN A 32 -0.77 17.18 4.46
C GLN A 32 -2.16 16.71 4.91
N ARG A 33 -2.39 15.39 4.96
CA ARG A 33 -3.69 14.80 5.29
C ARG A 33 -3.80 14.29 6.71
N ARG A 34 -2.76 14.49 7.53
CA ARG A 34 -2.66 14.00 8.92
C ARG A 34 -2.83 12.48 9.04
N ILE A 35 -2.38 11.74 8.02
CA ILE A 35 -2.45 10.27 8.00
C ILE A 35 -1.16 9.71 8.60
N THR A 36 -1.32 8.85 9.60
CA THR A 36 -0.23 8.19 10.30
C THR A 36 0.24 6.91 9.61
N LEU A 37 1.46 6.46 9.91
CA LEU A 37 1.95 5.16 9.44
C LEU A 37 1.05 4.01 9.92
N MET A 38 0.51 4.10 11.14
CA MET A 38 -0.43 3.13 11.70
C MET A 38 -1.71 3.00 10.85
N GLN A 39 -2.27 4.13 10.39
CA GLN A 39 -3.41 4.14 9.48
C GLN A 39 -3.07 3.49 8.13
N VAL A 40 -1.91 3.81 7.56
CA VAL A 40 -1.43 3.19 6.31
C VAL A 40 -1.28 1.67 6.48
N LEU A 41 -0.55 1.21 7.51
CA LEU A 41 -0.37 -0.21 7.78
C LEU A 41 -1.71 -0.94 7.98
N SER A 42 -2.67 -0.28 8.61
CA SER A 42 -4.00 -0.84 8.82
C SER A 42 -4.80 -0.93 7.54
N CYS A 43 -4.67 0.05 6.65
CA CYS A 43 -5.21 -0.02 5.30
C CYS A 43 -4.63 -1.19 4.51
N LEU A 44 -3.30 -1.38 4.54
CA LEU A 44 -2.66 -2.52 3.88
C LEU A 44 -3.10 -3.88 4.45
N ARG A 45 -3.31 -3.98 5.77
CA ARG A 45 -3.68 -5.22 6.45
C ARG A 45 -5.17 -5.58 6.30
N LYS A 46 -6.05 -4.59 6.33
CA LYS A 46 -7.50 -4.79 6.50
C LYS A 46 -8.34 -4.20 5.36
N GLY A 47 -7.74 -3.34 4.53
CA GLY A 47 -8.42 -2.66 3.44
C GLY A 47 -8.84 -3.59 2.30
N VAL A 48 -9.52 -2.97 1.36
CA VAL A 48 -10.02 -3.56 0.12
C VAL A 48 -9.38 -2.86 -1.07
N ILE A 49 -9.21 -3.57 -2.19
CA ILE A 49 -8.74 -2.98 -3.44
C ILE A 49 -9.89 -2.19 -4.06
N THR A 50 -9.65 -0.92 -4.40
CA THR A 50 -10.63 -0.05 -5.07
C THR A 50 -10.20 0.30 -6.49
N GLU A 51 -8.90 0.34 -6.75
CA GLU A 51 -8.36 0.41 -8.10
C GLU A 51 -7.68 -0.92 -8.43
N PRO A 52 -8.17 -1.65 -9.45
CA PRO A 52 -7.71 -3.00 -9.77
C PRO A 52 -6.20 -3.11 -10.01
N VAL A 53 -5.71 -4.34 -9.82
CA VAL A 53 -4.30 -4.66 -9.98
C VAL A 53 -3.88 -4.52 -11.44
N HIS A 54 -2.83 -3.73 -11.68
CA HIS A 54 -2.25 -3.52 -13.00
C HIS A 54 -0.72 -3.44 -12.92
N GLN A 55 -0.03 -3.62 -14.04
CA GLN A 55 1.42 -3.39 -14.10
C GLN A 55 1.71 -1.95 -14.53
N ASP A 56 2.76 -1.36 -13.97
CA ASP A 56 3.32 -0.13 -14.50
C ASP A 56 4.35 -0.39 -15.60
N ILE A 57 4.89 0.70 -16.15
CA ILE A 57 5.92 0.65 -17.22
C ILE A 57 7.21 -0.06 -16.81
N ASN A 58 7.47 -0.23 -15.51
CA ASN A 58 8.64 -0.91 -14.97
C ASN A 58 8.34 -2.40 -14.68
N GLY A 59 7.10 -2.86 -14.92
CA GLY A 59 6.65 -4.21 -14.62
C GLY A 59 6.23 -4.42 -13.16
N ASP A 60 6.26 -3.38 -12.32
CA ASP A 60 5.81 -3.45 -10.93
C ASP A 60 4.28 -3.58 -10.88
N TRP A 61 3.77 -4.44 -10.00
CA TRP A 61 2.33 -4.57 -9.80
C TRP A 61 1.81 -3.48 -8.86
N LYS A 62 0.79 -2.74 -9.28
CA LYS A 62 0.17 -1.64 -8.52
C LYS A 62 -1.30 -1.88 -8.26
N CYS A 63 -1.78 -1.34 -7.15
CA CYS A 63 -3.19 -1.20 -6.83
C CYS A 63 -3.41 -0.10 -5.80
N THR A 64 -4.65 0.40 -5.72
CA THR A 64 -5.07 1.31 -4.65
C THR A 64 -5.95 0.57 -3.65
N MET A 65 -5.61 0.70 -2.36
CA MET A 65 -6.35 0.12 -1.25
C MET A 65 -7.10 1.20 -0.47
N LEU A 66 -8.28 0.86 0.05
CA LEU A 66 -9.10 1.72 0.88
C LEU A 66 -9.41 1.05 2.22
N TYR A 67 -9.35 1.82 3.30
CA TYR A 67 -9.81 1.39 4.61
C TYR A 67 -10.32 2.56 5.45
N ARG A 68 -11.39 2.32 6.22
CA ARG A 68 -11.91 3.29 7.19
C ARG A 68 -11.35 3.02 8.58
N TRP A 69 -10.64 4.00 9.11
CA TRP A 69 -10.03 3.98 10.44
C TRP A 69 -10.69 5.03 11.33
N ALA A 70 -11.50 4.60 12.30
CA ALA A 70 -12.13 5.50 13.28
C ALA A 70 -12.90 6.70 12.65
N GLY A 71 -13.51 6.50 11.49
CA GLY A 71 -14.23 7.55 10.74
C GLY A 71 -13.40 8.21 9.64
N ASP A 72 -12.07 8.11 9.68
CA ASP A 72 -11.19 8.59 8.62
C ASP A 72 -11.11 7.58 7.48
N GLU A 73 -11.29 8.04 6.25
CA GLU A 73 -11.08 7.23 5.06
C GLU A 73 -9.62 7.35 4.59
N VAL A 74 -8.92 6.23 4.51
CA VAL A 74 -7.50 6.18 4.17
C VAL A 74 -7.33 5.38 2.88
N SER A 75 -6.90 6.07 1.82
CA SER A 75 -6.64 5.46 0.52
C SER A 75 -5.14 5.45 0.23
N VAL A 76 -4.61 4.28 -0.13
CA VAL A 76 -3.17 4.04 -0.28
C VAL A 76 -2.91 3.44 -1.66
N ALA A 77 -2.21 4.19 -2.51
CA ALA A 77 -1.65 3.66 -3.75
C ALA A 77 -0.35 2.93 -3.45
N THR A 78 -0.27 1.67 -3.85
CA THR A 78 0.85 0.77 -3.54
C THR A 78 1.45 0.16 -4.80
N ALA A 79 2.76 -0.13 -4.74
CA ALA A 79 3.43 -0.97 -5.71
C ALA A 79 4.10 -2.15 -4.98
N LEU A 80 3.86 -3.36 -5.45
CA LEU A 80 4.58 -4.56 -5.03
C LEU A 80 5.86 -4.66 -5.83
N ARG A 81 7.00 -4.63 -5.14
CA ARG A 81 8.32 -4.75 -5.74
C ARG A 81 9.00 -6.02 -5.28
N ARG A 82 9.78 -6.62 -6.18
CA ARG A 82 10.64 -7.77 -5.88
C ARG A 82 12.09 -7.32 -6.01
N GLY A 83 12.81 -7.31 -4.90
CA GLY A 83 14.25 -7.05 -4.85
C GLY A 83 15.05 -8.33 -4.58
N ASN A 84 16.36 -8.19 -4.46
CA ASN A 84 17.27 -9.30 -4.18
C ASN A 84 17.03 -9.93 -2.79
N GLU A 85 16.52 -9.16 -1.85
CA GLU A 85 16.23 -9.59 -0.46
C GLU A 85 14.78 -10.08 -0.28
N GLY A 86 13.98 -10.09 -1.35
CA GLY A 86 12.58 -10.55 -1.32
C GLY A 86 11.56 -9.52 -1.81
N GLU A 87 10.28 -9.78 -1.50
CA GLU A 87 9.14 -8.95 -1.89
C GLU A 87 8.85 -7.89 -0.84
N TRP A 88 8.55 -6.66 -1.26
CA TRP A 88 8.22 -5.55 -0.37
C TRP A 88 7.16 -4.62 -0.98
N ILE A 89 6.54 -3.80 -0.15
CA ILE A 89 5.47 -2.88 -0.52
C ILE A 89 6.01 -1.46 -0.54
N ALA A 90 5.96 -0.81 -1.70
CA ALA A 90 6.16 0.62 -1.83
C ALA A 90 4.83 1.35 -1.63
N VAL A 91 4.73 2.24 -0.65
CA VAL A 91 3.62 3.19 -0.54
C VAL A 91 3.97 4.41 -1.39
N VAL A 92 3.30 4.52 -2.54
CA VAL A 92 3.58 5.53 -3.56
C VAL A 92 2.89 6.85 -3.21
N THR A 93 1.60 6.79 -2.87
CA THR A 93 0.77 7.95 -2.56
C THR A 93 -0.26 7.58 -1.51
N VAL A 94 -0.68 8.58 -0.72
CA VAL A 94 -1.80 8.48 0.20
C VAL A 94 -2.81 9.58 -0.12
N PHE A 95 -4.09 9.23 -0.11
CA PHE A 95 -5.23 10.13 -0.20
C PHE A 95 -6.05 9.98 1.09
#